data_AF-M0GZI0-F1
#
_entry.id   AF-M0GZI0-F1
#
_cell.length_a   1.000
_cell.length_b   1.000
_cell.length_c   1.000
_cell.angle_alpha   90.00
_cell.angle_beta   90.00
_cell.angle_gamma   90.00
#
_symmetry.space_group_name_H-M   'P 1'
#
loop_
_entity.id
_entity.type
_entity.pdbx_description
1 polymer ?
#
loop_
_entity_poly.entity_id
_entity_poly.type
_entity_poly.pdbx_seq_one_letter_code
_entity_poly.pdbx_strand_id
1 'polypeptide(L)'
;MQEVGIDIATREPREVSTPELNESDVVATMGCSTLELDADVEVRDWALDDPHGQDMETVRAIRDEIEGRVSDLFDQYISEE
;
A
#
# COMPACT_ATOMS: atom_id res chain seq x y z
N MET A 1 2.27 -2.29 14.21
CA MET A 1 2.08 -0.84 13.98
C MET A 1 2.13 0.00 15.25
N GLN A 2 1.69 -0.48 16.43
CA GLN A 2 1.82 0.28 17.68
C GLN A 2 3.27 0.71 18.01
N GLU A 3 4.28 -0.06 17.59
CA GLU A 3 5.71 0.31 17.71
C GLU A 3 6.06 1.66 17.08
N VAL A 4 5.32 2.08 16.04
CA VAL A 4 5.48 3.39 15.37
C VAL A 4 4.33 4.35 15.71
N GLY A 5 3.58 4.06 16.78
CA GLY A 5 2.48 4.92 17.26
C GLY A 5 1.20 4.88 16.42
N ILE A 6 1.09 3.96 15.46
CA ILE A 6 -0.10 3.82 14.60
C ILE A 6 -1.00 2.70 15.17
N ASP A 7 -2.18 3.09 15.64
CA ASP A 7 -3.19 2.14 16.11
C ASP A 7 -4.05 1.64 14.94
N ILE A 8 -3.98 0.34 14.71
CA ILE A 8 -4.77 -0.39 13.71
C ILE A 8 -5.60 -1.50 14.35
N ALA A 9 -5.74 -1.54 15.67
CA ALA A 9 -6.36 -2.66 16.39
C ALA A 9 -7.84 -2.89 16.00
N THR A 10 -8.53 -1.85 15.53
CA THR A 10 -9.93 -1.93 15.08
C THR A 10 -10.06 -2.10 13.57
N ARG A 11 -8.96 -2.27 12.83
CA ARG A 11 -8.98 -2.48 11.38
C ARG A 11 -9.12 -3.97 11.11
N GLU A 12 -10.11 -4.34 10.32
CA GLU A 12 -10.34 -5.72 9.89
C GLU A 12 -10.07 -5.85 8.39
N PRO A 13 -9.48 -6.99 7.94
CA PRO A 13 -9.35 -7.27 6.52
C PRO A 13 -10.71 -7.22 5.84
N ARG A 14 -10.78 -6.49 4.72
CA ARG A 14 -11.97 -6.39 3.88
C ARG A 14 -11.62 -6.63 2.43
N GLU A 15 -12.58 -7.15 1.68
CA GLU A 15 -12.52 -7.11 0.23
C GLU A 15 -12.66 -5.66 -0.24
N VAL A 16 -11.98 -5.34 -1.34
CA VAL A 16 -12.12 -4.06 -2.05
C VAL A 16 -12.69 -4.39 -3.43
N SER A 17 -13.82 -3.80 -3.76
CA SER A 17 -14.50 -4.07 -5.02
C SER A 17 -13.88 -3.29 -6.19
N THR A 18 -13.98 -3.81 -7.42
CA THR A 18 -13.47 -3.10 -8.62
C THR A 18 -14.03 -1.68 -8.78
N PRO A 19 -15.32 -1.40 -8.50
CA PRO A 19 -15.83 -0.03 -8.53
C PRO A 19 -15.12 0.90 -7.55
N GLU A 20 -14.82 0.46 -6.33
CA GLU A 20 -14.06 1.26 -5.35
C GLU A 20 -12.62 1.54 -5.84
N LEU A 21 -12.01 0.56 -6.51
CA LEU A 21 -10.67 0.73 -7.09
C LEU A 21 -10.69 1.74 -8.25
N ASN A 22 -11.74 1.72 -9.08
CA ASN A 22 -11.91 2.66 -10.19
C ASN A 22 -12.22 4.09 -9.73
N GLU A 23 -12.66 4.29 -8.49
CA GLU A 23 -12.86 5.61 -7.88
C GLU A 23 -11.56 6.21 -7.31
N SER A 24 -10.46 5.45 -7.31
CA SER A 24 -9.17 5.88 -6.74
C SER A 24 -8.26 6.49 -7.81
N ASP A 25 -7.49 7.52 -7.47
CA ASP A 25 -6.48 8.08 -8.39
C ASP A 25 -5.27 7.13 -8.57
N VAL A 26 -4.92 6.42 -7.49
CA VAL A 26 -3.77 5.50 -7.45
C VAL A 26 -4.15 4.21 -6.74
N VAL A 27 -3.79 3.08 -7.35
CA VAL A 27 -3.91 1.75 -6.73
C VAL A 27 -2.52 1.13 -6.64
N ALA A 28 -2.02 0.99 -5.41
CA ALA A 28 -0.75 0.34 -5.13
C ALA A 28 -0.96 -1.12 -4.74
N THR A 29 -0.31 -2.05 -5.44
CA THR A 29 -0.42 -3.49 -5.21
C THR A 29 0.86 -4.02 -4.58
N MET A 30 0.77 -4.66 -3.42
CA MET A 30 1.93 -5.12 -2.65
C MET A 30 2.43 -6.52 -3.06
N GLY A 31 1.88 -7.10 -4.12
CA GLY A 31 2.28 -8.40 -4.67
C GLY A 31 1.71 -8.58 -6.08
N CYS A 32 2.12 -9.65 -6.75
CA CYS A 32 1.72 -9.91 -8.13
C CYS A 32 0.19 -9.96 -8.25
N SER A 33 -0.37 -8.94 -8.88
CA SER A 33 -1.80 -8.88 -9.16
C SER A 33 -1.99 -8.57 -10.64
N THR A 34 -2.71 -9.44 -11.34
CA THR A 34 -3.18 -9.20 -12.71
C THR A 34 -4.44 -8.33 -12.65
N LEU A 35 -4.29 -7.13 -12.11
CA LEU A 35 -5.39 -6.18 -11.89
C LEU A 35 -5.52 -5.28 -13.12
N GLU A 36 -6.65 -5.37 -13.80
CA GLU A 36 -7.04 -4.48 -14.90
C GLU A 36 -8.10 -3.50 -14.39
N LEU A 37 -7.74 -2.21 -14.30
CA LEU A 37 -8.61 -1.12 -13.86
C LEU A 37 -8.84 -0.13 -15.00
N ASP A 38 -9.74 0.85 -14.77
CA ASP A 38 -9.98 1.93 -15.73
C ASP A 38 -8.70 2.71 -16.05
N ALA A 39 -8.60 3.23 -17.28
CA ALA A 39 -7.38 3.87 -17.80
C ALA A 39 -6.96 5.14 -17.05
N ASP A 40 -7.88 5.73 -16.29
CA ASP A 40 -7.65 6.93 -15.49
C ASP A 40 -7.04 6.62 -14.11
N VAL A 41 -6.97 5.34 -13.71
CA VAL A 41 -6.37 4.90 -12.44
C VAL A 41 -4.90 4.53 -12.64
N GLU A 42 -4.01 5.15 -11.87
CA GLU A 42 -2.60 4.79 -11.88
C GLU A 42 -2.35 3.53 -11.03
N VAL A 43 -2.07 2.40 -11.70
CA VAL A 43 -1.72 1.15 -11.03
C VAL A 43 -0.21 1.05 -10.81
N ARG A 44 0.21 0.91 -9.55
CA ARG A 44 1.62 0.74 -9.16
C ARG A 44 1.85 -0.64 -8.54
N ASP A 45 2.67 -1.46 -9.18
CA ASP A 45 3.16 -2.69 -8.57
C ASP A 45 4.39 -2.41 -7.71
N TRP A 46 4.24 -2.68 -6.42
CA TRP A 46 5.28 -2.52 -5.41
C TRP A 46 6.10 -3.79 -5.24
N ALA A 47 5.62 -4.95 -5.69
CA ALA A 47 6.35 -6.22 -5.65
C ALA A 47 7.05 -6.47 -4.29
N LEU A 48 6.34 -6.23 -3.18
CA LEU A 48 6.88 -6.41 -1.83
C LEU A 48 6.90 -7.88 -1.45
N ASP A 49 7.84 -8.24 -0.59
CA ASP A 49 7.87 -9.57 0.01
C ASP A 49 6.69 -9.75 0.99
N ASP A 50 6.14 -10.97 1.05
CA ASP A 50 5.05 -11.29 1.97
C ASP A 50 5.58 -11.40 3.42
N PRO A 51 5.11 -10.56 4.36
CA PRO A 51 5.53 -10.64 5.77
C PRO A 51 4.99 -11.89 6.49
N HIS A 52 4.07 -12.66 5.89
CA HIS A 52 3.49 -13.83 6.53
C HIS A 52 4.54 -14.89 6.87
N GLY A 53 4.63 -15.25 8.16
CA GLY A 53 5.55 -16.28 8.64
C GLY A 53 7.02 -15.84 8.73
N GLN A 54 7.34 -14.58 8.41
CA GLN A 54 8.67 -14.01 8.55
C GLN A 54 8.96 -13.63 10.01
N ASP A 55 10.24 -13.44 10.33
CA ASP A 55 10.65 -12.89 11.62
C ASP A 55 10.32 -11.40 11.74
N MET A 56 10.34 -10.89 12.97
CA MET A 56 9.91 -9.51 13.25
C MET A 56 10.87 -8.44 12.72
N GLU A 57 12.14 -8.76 12.47
CA GLU A 57 13.08 -7.82 11.83
C GLU A 57 12.70 -7.64 10.36
N THR A 58 12.44 -8.74 9.66
CA THR A 58 11.96 -8.74 8.27
C THR A 58 10.63 -7.98 8.13
N VAL A 59 9.66 -8.23 9.03
CA VAL A 59 8.38 -7.50 9.01
C VAL A 59 8.56 -5.99 9.20
N ARG A 60 9.50 -5.57 10.07
CA ARG A 60 9.81 -4.14 10.26
C ARG A 60 10.47 -3.54 9.03
N ALA A 61 11.38 -4.26 8.37
CA ALA A 61 12.00 -3.80 7.13
C ALA A 61 10.96 -3.56 6.03
N ILE A 62 10.02 -4.50 5.84
CA ILE A 62 8.90 -4.34 4.88
C ILE A 62 8.03 -3.13 5.24
N ARG A 63 7.71 -2.95 6.53
CA ARG A 63 6.95 -1.76 7.00
C ARG A 63 7.66 -0.46 6.67
N ASP A 64 8.96 -0.37 6.95
CA ASP A 64 9.73 0.86 6.75
C ASP A 64 9.91 1.16 5.25
N GLU A 65 9.98 0.13 4.41
CA GLU A 65 9.93 0.27 2.96
C GLU A 65 8.58 0.80 2.46
N ILE A 66 7.47 0.28 3.01
CA ILE A 66 6.12 0.80 2.71
C ILE A 66 6.00 2.27 3.10
N GLU A 67 6.51 2.66 4.28
CA GLU A 67 6.50 4.05 4.73
C GLU A 67 7.22 4.99 3.76
N GLY A 68 8.42 4.60 3.29
CA GLY A 68 9.17 5.37 2.31
C GLY A 68 8.40 5.55 1.00
N ARG A 69 7.85 4.46 0.45
CA ARG A 69 7.09 4.51 -0.81
C ARG A 69 5.80 5.33 -0.70
N VAL A 70 5.12 5.26 0.44
CA VAL A 70 3.95 6.11 0.72
C VAL A 70 4.38 7.58 0.81
N SER A 71 5.49 7.90 1.47
CA SER A 71 5.99 9.26 1.57
C SER A 71 6.37 9.82 0.19
N ASP A 72 7.13 9.06 -0.61
CA ASP A 72 7.48 9.42 -1.98
C ASP A 72 6.25 9.60 -2.88
N LEU A 73 5.20 8.79 -2.67
CA LEU A 73 3.91 8.95 -3.35
C LEU A 73 3.30 10.30 -2.98
N PHE A 74 3.19 10.63 -1.69
CA PHE A 74 2.64 11.91 -1.28
C PHE A 74 3.46 13.10 -1.80
N ASP A 75 4.79 13.01 -1.82
CA ASP A 75 5.63 14.07 -2.40
C ASP A 75 5.34 14.30 -3.88
N GLN A 76 5.02 13.25 -4.64
CA GLN A 76 4.63 13.38 -6.06
C GLN A 76 3.28 14.07 -6.24
N TYR A 77 2.30 13.81 -5.37
CA TYR A 77 0.93 14.35 -5.50
C TYR A 77 0.73 15.69 -4.77
N ILE A 78 1.54 15.99 -3.75
CA ILE A 78 1.40 17.19 -2.92
C ILE A 78 2.47 18.25 -3.27
N SER A 79 3.47 17.95 -4.12
CA SER A 79 4.49 18.95 -4.52
C SER A 79 4.02 20.05 -5.50
N GLU A 80 2.74 20.38 -5.51
CA GLU A 80 2.23 21.61 -6.12
C GLU A 80 1.86 22.65 -5.04
N GLU A 81 2.86 23.38 -4.54
CA GLU A 81 2.72 24.75 -4.00
C GLU A 81 3.84 25.66 -4.53
#